data_AF-A0A9W5IPF4-F1
#
_entry.id   AF-A0A9W5IPF4-F1
#
_cell.length_a   1.000
_cell.length_b   1.000
_cell.length_c   1.000
_cell.angle_alpha   90.00
_cell.angle_beta   90.00
_cell.angle_gamma   90.00
#
_symmetry.space_group_name_H-M   'P 1'
#
loop_
_entity.id
_entity.type
_entity.pdbx_description
1 polymer ?
#
loop_
_entity_poly.entity_id
_entity_poly.type
_entity_poly.pdbx_seq_one_letter_code
_entity_poly.pdbx_strand_id
1 'polypeptide(L)' 'MKTIVIGATGATGKSLLPLLATSSEVESIDCFGRRHPDFTHQKLNSHQIDFSQPDDWRDEVQDDCLPAWEQP' A
#
# COMPACT_ATOMS: atom_id res chain seq x y z
N MET A 1 11.70 6.78 -0.16
CA MET A 1 10.32 7.04 0.32
C MET A 1 9.55 5.73 0.43
N LYS A 2 8.73 5.58 1.49
CA LYS A 2 7.76 4.48 1.62
C LYS A 2 6.47 4.85 0.90
N THR A 3 5.82 3.89 0.23
CA THR A 3 4.60 4.17 -0.55
C THR A 3 3.51 3.17 -0.20
N ILE A 4 2.31 3.66 0.09
CA ILE A 4 1.14 2.84 0.33
C ILE A 4 0.28 2.77 -0.94
N VAL A 5 -0.13 1.56 -1.34
CA VAL A 5 -1.04 1.34 -2.48
C VAL A 5 -2.27 0.54 -2.04
N ILE A 6 -3.42 1.18 -2.02
CA ILE A 6 -4.70 0.51 -1.80
C ILE A 6 -5.29 0.08 -3.15
N GLY A 7 -5.73 -1.17 -3.24
CA GLY A 7 -6.38 -1.67 -4.47
C GLY A 7 -5.41 -2.01 -5.59
N ALA A 8 -4.22 -2.52 -5.25
CA ALA A 8 -3.19 -3.00 -6.17
C ALA A 8 -3.69 -3.95 -7.28
N THR A 9 -4.77 -4.71 -7.05
CA THR A 9 -5.36 -5.62 -8.05
C THR A 9 -6.31 -4.95 -9.03
N GLY A 10 -6.71 -3.70 -8.79
CA GLY A 10 -7.56 -2.92 -9.68
C GLY A 10 -6.83 -2.51 -10.97
N ALA A 11 -7.56 -1.94 -11.93
CA ALA A 11 -6.99 -1.54 -13.22
C ALA A 11 -5.80 -0.58 -13.05
N THR A 12 -5.99 0.48 -12.26
CA THR A 12 -4.95 1.47 -11.98
C THR A 12 -3.79 0.86 -11.18
N GLY A 13 -4.08 0.10 -10.12
CA GLY A 13 -3.06 -0.51 -9.27
C GLY A 13 -2.14 -1.46 -10.04
N LYS A 14 -2.71 -2.27 -10.95
CA LYS A 14 -1.95 -3.19 -11.81
C LYS A 14 -0.97 -2.46 -12.73
N SER A 15 -1.38 -1.33 -13.30
CA SER A 15 -0.51 -0.52 -14.16
C SER A 15 0.52 0.29 -13.36
N LEU A 16 0.18 0.70 -12.14
CA LEU A 16 1.02 1.57 -11.30
C LEU A 16 2.14 0.81 -10.57
N LEU A 17 1.86 -0.40 -10.08
CA LEU A 17 2.81 -1.20 -9.30
C LEU A 17 4.20 -1.38 -9.96
N PRO A 18 4.29 -1.73 -11.26
CA PRO A 18 5.59 -1.83 -11.94
C PRO A 18 6.35 -0.50 -12.02
N LEU A 19 5.63 0.62 -12.16
CA LEU A 19 6.24 1.96 -12.24
C LEU A 19 6.82 2.36 -10.88
N LEU A 20 6.09 2.09 -9.79
CA LEU A 20 6.58 2.34 -8.44
C LEU A 20 7.76 1.43 -8.09
N ALA A 21 7.71 0.15 -8.47
CA ALA A 21 8.76 -0.82 -8.18
C ALA A 21 10.12 -0.46 -8.82
N THR A 22 10.07 0.10 -10.03
CA THR A 22 11.25 0.50 -10.81
C THR A 22 11.79 1.88 -10.43
N SER A 23 11.00 2.73 -9.78
CA SER A 23 11.45 4.04 -9.29
C SER A 23 12.55 3.90 -8.23
N SER A 24 13.65 4.63 -8.39
CA SER A 24 14.73 4.72 -7.40
C SER A 24 14.32 5.50 -6.15
N GLU A 25 13.30 6.35 -6.24
CA GLU A 25 12.81 7.17 -5.12
C GLU A 25 11.93 6.35 -4.16
N VAL A 26 11.36 5.25 -4.66
CA VAL A 26 10.52 4.33 -3.89
C VAL A 26 11.41 3.24 -3.31
N GLU A 27 11.49 3.19 -1.99
CA GLU A 27 12.28 2.20 -1.24
C GLU A 27 11.46 0.95 -0.91
N SER A 28 10.17 1.14 -0.60
CA SER A 28 9.23 0.07 -0.26
C SER A 28 7.82 0.44 -0.66
N ILE A 29 7.02 -0.58 -0.95
CA ILE A 29 5.63 -0.49 -1.36
C ILE A 29 4.84 -1.43 -0.44
N ASP A 30 4.01 -0.86 0.42
CA ASP A 30 3.02 -1.62 1.19
C ASP A 30 1.69 -1.57 0.45
N CYS A 31 1.21 -2.72 -0.02
CA CYS A 31 -0.05 -2.81 -0.73
C CYS A 31 -1.13 -3.50 0.09
N PHE A 32 -2.31 -2.87 0.13
CA PHE A 32 -3.46 -3.34 0.90
C PHE A 32 -4.61 -3.64 -0.05
N GLY A 33 -5.20 -4.82 0.10
CA GLY A 33 -6.31 -5.24 -0.75
C GLY A 33 -7.00 -6.49 -0.26
N ARG A 34 -8.16 -6.80 -0.82
CA ARG A 34 -8.90 -8.04 -0.50
C ARG A 34 -8.26 -9.30 -1.08
N ARG A 35 -7.25 -9.13 -1.94
CA ARG A 35 -6.55 -10.19 -2.69
C ARG A 35 -5.12 -9.72 -2.94
N HIS A 36 -4.19 -10.67 -3.00
CA HIS A 36 -2.82 -10.38 -3.41
C HIS A 36 -2.75 -9.99 -4.90
N PRO A 37 -1.87 -9.04 -5.27
CA PRO A 37 -1.58 -8.76 -6.67
C PRO A 37 -0.85 -9.94 -7.31
N ASP A 38 -1.13 -10.17 -8.60
CA ASP A 38 -0.35 -11.08 -9.44
C ASP A 38 0.92 -10.36 -9.94
N PHE A 39 1.72 -9.90 -8.97
CA PHE A 39 2.95 -9.15 -9.19
C PHE A 39 3.85 -9.34 -7.95
N THR A 40 5.12 -9.61 -8.17
CA THR A 40 6.11 -9.81 -7.10
C THR A 40 7.32 -8.94 -7.36
N HIS A 41 7.85 -8.34 -6.29
CA HIS A 41 9.05 -7.52 -6.36
C HIS A 41 9.68 -7.44 -4.96
N GLN A 42 11.00 -7.31 -4.88
CA GLN A 42 11.71 -7.20 -3.59
C GLN A 42 11.28 -6.00 -2.73
N LYS A 43 10.72 -4.96 -3.36
CA LYS A 43 10.21 -3.77 -2.67
C LYS A 43 8.74 -3.90 -2.24
N LEU A 44 8.03 -4.96 -2.66
CA LEU A 44 6.60 -5.08 -2.47
C LEU A 44 6.27 -5.97 -1.28
N ASN A 45 5.57 -5.39 -0.31
CA ASN A 45 4.91 -6.09 0.78
C ASN A 45 3.40 -6.10 0.47
N SER A 46 2.76 -7.26 0.57
CA SER A 46 1.32 -7.39 0.28
C SER A 46 0.55 -7.87 1.48
N HIS A 47 -0.39 -7.03 1.90
CA HIS A 47 -1.27 -7.24 3.05
C HIS A 47 -2.69 -7.51 2.53
N GLN A 48 -3.19 -8.72 2.80
CA GLN A 48 -4.56 -9.08 2.47
C GLN A 48 -5.47 -8.73 3.64
N ILE A 49 -6.38 -7.77 3.42
CA ILE A 49 -7.23 -7.21 4.48
C ILE A 49 -8.72 -7.24 4.12
N ASP A 50 -9.55 -7.19 5.16
CA ASP A 50 -10.99 -6.95 5.05
C ASP A 50 -11.29 -5.48 5.35
N PHE A 51 -11.61 -4.71 4.31
CA PHE A 51 -11.98 -3.29 4.47
C PHE A 51 -13.26 -3.07 5.29
N SER A 52 -14.07 -4.11 5.53
CA SER A 52 -15.24 -4.01 6.40
C SER A 52 -14.89 -4.09 7.90
N GLN A 53 -13.66 -4.49 8.24
CA GLN A 53 -13.15 -4.64 9.60
C GLN A 53 -11.87 -3.80 9.78
N PRO A 54 -11.98 -2.46 9.84
CA PRO A 54 -10.82 -1.57 9.92
C PRO A 54 -9.97 -1.76 11.17
N ASP A 55 -10.55 -2.22 12.28
CA ASP A 55 -9.79 -2.45 13.52
C ASP A 55 -8.72 -3.56 13.38
N ASP A 56 -8.87 -4.46 12.41
CA ASP A 56 -7.92 -5.56 12.19
C ASP A 56 -6.61 -5.11 11.52
N TRP A 57 -6.63 -4.00 10.78
CA TRP A 57 -5.49 -3.58 9.94
C TRP A 57 -5.12 -2.10 10.06
N ARG A 58 -5.86 -1.30 10.84
CA ARG A 58 -5.59 0.13 11.04
C ARG A 58 -4.16 0.45 11.46
N ASP A 59 -3.54 -0.41 12.26
CA ASP A 59 -2.17 -0.21 12.75
C ASP A 59 -1.12 -0.57 11.71
N GLU A 60 -1.49 -1.33 10.67
CA GLU A 60 -0.61 -1.65 9.53
C GLU A 60 -0.54 -0.48 8.53
N VAL A 61 -1.55 0.39 8.52
CA VAL A 61 -1.61 1.59 7.67
C VAL A 61 -1.18 2.80 8.49
N GLN A 62 0.09 2.81 8.91
CA GLN A 62 0.76 3.98 9.48
C GLN A 62 1.66 4.61 8.43
N ASP A 63 1.29 5.81 7.99
CA ASP A 63 2.15 6.70 7.21
C ASP A 63 2.84 7.71 8.14
N ASP A 64 3.96 8.28 7.72
CA ASP A 64 4.64 9.37 8.43
C ASP A 64 3.79 10.67 8.44
N CYS A 65 2.68 10.68 7.70
CA CYS A 65 1.71 11.77 7.68
C CYS A 65 0.78 11.70 8.91
N LEU A 66 1.01 12.59 9.89
CA LEU A 66 0.06 12.85 10.97
C LEU A 66 -1.34 13.14 10.38
N PRO A 67 -2.41 12.50 10.87
CA PRO A 67 -3.76 12.83 10.44
C PRO A 67 -3.99 14.33 10.59
N ALA A 68 -4.62 14.97 9.59
CA ALA A 68 -4.82 16.42 9.58
C ALA A 68 -5.61 16.96 10.79
N TRP A 69 -6.29 16.08 11.54
CA TRP A 69 -7.05 16.40 12.76
C TRP A 69 -6.26 16.14 14.06
N GLU A 70 -5.04 15.61 13.97
CA GLU A 70 -4.07 15.49 15.07
C GLU A 70 -2.94 16.53 14.98
N GLN A 71 -3.06 17.51 14.07
CA GLN A 71 -2.14 18.64 14.02
C GLN A 71 -2.59 19.73 15.01
N PRO A 72 -1.65 20.34 15.78
CA PRO A 72 -1.96 21.34 16.79
C PRO A 72 -2.56 22.64 16.23
#